data_AF-A0A7X0PDU1-F1
#
_entry.id   AF-A0A7X0PDU1-F1
#
_cell.length_a   1.000
_cell.length_b   1.000
_cell.length_c   1.000
_cell.angle_alpha   90.00
_cell.angle_beta   90.00
_cell.angle_gamma   90.00
#
_symmetry.space_group_name_H-M   'P 1'
#
loop_
_entity.id
_entity.type
_entity.pdbx_description
1 polymer ?
#
loop_
_entity_poly.entity_id
_entity_poly.type
_entity_poly.pdbx_seq_one_letter_code
_entity_poly.pdbx_strand_id
1 'polypeptide(L)'
;MDINGCPVEVGTTVRILSLSGQWFDDLPADERDDVQSMIGEVFTVEEIDKYGQPWVRKSWPNEAEGRCHSHSVALEPHEMAVVQNSA
;
A
#
# COMPACT_ATOMS: atom_id res chain seq x y z
N MET A 1 -8.75 9.68 3.77
CA MET A 1 -8.51 9.73 5.23
C MET A 1 -8.10 8.34 5.70
N ASP A 2 -7.45 8.21 6.84
CA ASP A 2 -7.10 6.92 7.46
C ASP A 2 -8.22 6.40 8.38
N ILE A 3 -7.97 5.27 9.06
CA ILE A 3 -8.91 4.63 9.99
C ILE A 3 -9.29 5.54 11.18
N ASN A 4 -8.45 6.52 11.52
CA ASN A 4 -8.65 7.46 12.61
C ASN A 4 -9.28 8.79 12.14
N GLY A 5 -9.58 8.92 10.84
CA GLY A 5 -10.07 10.16 10.24
C GLY A 5 -8.98 11.20 9.95
N CYS A 6 -7.71 10.83 10.02
CA CYS A 6 -6.60 11.71 9.63
C CYS A 6 -6.60 11.92 8.11
N PRO A 7 -6.37 13.15 7.63
CA PRO A 7 -6.20 13.39 6.20
C PRO A 7 -4.96 12.64 5.68
N VAL A 8 -5.08 12.09 4.48
CA VAL A 8 -3.97 11.41 3.80
C VAL A 8 -3.73 12.16 2.50
N GLU A 9 -2.51 12.64 2.33
CA GLU A 9 -2.06 13.41 1.16
C GLU A 9 -0.82 12.76 0.55
N VAL A 10 -0.47 13.13 -0.68
CA VAL A 10 0.79 12.70 -1.31
C VAL A 10 1.97 13.15 -0.44
N GLY A 11 2.89 12.22 -0.15
CA GLY A 11 3.98 12.44 0.80
C GLY A 11 3.66 12.11 2.25
N THR A 12 2.40 11.81 2.58
CA THR A 12 2.02 11.28 3.90
C THR A 12 2.56 9.86 4.07
N THR A 13 3.08 9.56 5.25
CA THR A 13 3.57 8.25 5.63
C THR A 13 2.46 7.50 6.37
N VAL A 14 2.03 6.37 5.82
CA VAL A 14 0.95 5.53 6.34
C VAL A 14 1.45 4.12 6.63
N ARG A 15 0.89 3.49 7.66
CA ARG A 15 1.09 2.08 7.98
C ARG A 15 -0.08 1.28 7.44
N ILE A 16 0.20 0.19 6.72
CA ILE A 16 -0.84 -0.73 6.28
C ILE A 16 -1.23 -1.60 7.48
N LEU A 17 -2.52 -1.66 7.79
CA LEU A 17 -3.08 -2.43 8.90
C LEU A 17 -3.61 -3.79 8.41
N SER A 18 -4.26 -3.78 7.26
CA SER A 18 -4.87 -4.94 6.63
C SER A 18 -5.12 -4.62 5.17
N LEU A 19 -5.09 -5.63 4.30
CA LEU A 19 -5.52 -5.52 2.92
C LEU A 19 -6.71 -6.46 2.73
N SER A 20 -7.76 -5.94 2.14
CA SER A 20 -9.07 -6.59 2.04
C SER A 20 -9.72 -6.19 0.72
N GLY A 21 -10.22 -7.17 -0.01
CA GLY A 21 -10.91 -6.91 -1.26
C GLY A 21 -10.78 -8.06 -2.22
N GLN A 22 -11.72 -8.09 -3.17
CA GLN A 22 -11.75 -9.12 -4.21
C GLN A 22 -10.43 -9.17 -5.01
N TRP A 23 -9.81 -8.00 -5.22
CA TRP A 23 -8.53 -7.89 -5.91
C TRP A 23 -7.40 -8.64 -5.19
N PHE A 24 -7.39 -8.65 -3.85
CA PHE A 24 -6.37 -9.33 -3.04
C PHE A 24 -6.60 -10.85 -3.03
N ASP A 25 -7.86 -11.28 -2.98
CA ASP A 25 -8.23 -12.70 -3.05
C ASP A 25 -7.98 -13.31 -4.45
N ASP A 26 -8.04 -12.49 -5.49
CA ASP A 26 -7.79 -12.90 -6.88
C ASP A 26 -6.29 -12.90 -7.25
N LEU A 27 -5.40 -12.47 -6.35
CA LEU A 27 -3.95 -12.47 -6.62
C LEU A 27 -3.38 -13.89 -6.73
N PRO A 28 -2.41 -14.12 -7.63
CA PRO A 28 -1.56 -15.31 -7.60
C PRO A 28 -0.90 -15.49 -6.24
N ALA A 29 -0.60 -16.74 -5.85
CA ALA A 29 -0.01 -17.04 -4.55
C ALA A 29 1.30 -16.27 -4.29
N ASP A 30 2.17 -16.15 -5.29
CA ASP A 30 3.44 -15.42 -5.17
C ASP A 30 3.22 -13.91 -4.94
N GLU A 31 2.31 -13.27 -5.70
CA GLU A 31 1.97 -11.86 -5.52
C GLU A 31 1.23 -11.61 -4.20
N ARG A 32 0.42 -12.58 -3.77
CA ARG A 32 -0.30 -12.51 -2.49
C ARG A 32 0.67 -12.50 -1.32
N ASP A 33 1.69 -13.36 -1.33
CA ASP A 33 2.71 -13.38 -0.28
C ASP A 33 3.49 -12.06 -0.23
N ASP A 34 3.82 -11.49 -1.39
CA ASP A 34 4.46 -10.18 -1.50
C ASP A 34 3.57 -9.08 -0.92
N VAL A 35 2.31 -8.97 -1.37
CA VAL A 35 1.36 -7.96 -0.88
C VAL A 35 1.05 -8.17 0.60
N GLN A 36 0.98 -9.41 1.07
CA GLN A 36 0.80 -9.74 2.49
C GLN A 36 2.01 -9.28 3.32
N SER A 37 3.23 -9.30 2.76
CA SER A 37 4.42 -8.72 3.40
C SER A 37 4.33 -7.21 3.61
N MET A 38 3.45 -6.50 2.88
CA MET A 38 3.21 -5.07 3.07
C MET A 38 2.39 -4.78 4.33
N ILE A 39 1.60 -5.75 4.81
CA ILE A 39 0.75 -5.59 5.99
C ILE A 39 1.62 -5.42 7.23
N GLY A 40 1.42 -4.32 7.95
CA GLY A 40 2.20 -3.95 9.12
C GLY A 40 3.41 -3.07 8.83
N GLU A 41 3.81 -2.93 7.55
CA GLU A 41 4.86 -2.01 7.11
C GLU A 41 4.34 -0.60 6.86
N VAL A 42 5.29 0.34 6.72
CA VAL A 42 5.04 1.77 6.58
C VAL A 42 5.49 2.22 5.19
N PHE A 43 4.62 2.95 4.50
CA PHE A 43 4.85 3.43 3.14
C PHE A 43 4.52 4.91 3.03
N THR A 44 5.23 5.59 2.14
CA THR A 44 4.87 6.94 1.72
C THR A 44 3.86 6.86 0.59
N VAL A 45 2.79 7.65 0.69
CA VAL A 45 1.81 7.80 -0.38
C VAL A 45 2.48 8.52 -1.55
N GLU A 46 2.63 7.82 -2.68
CA GLU A 46 3.25 8.37 -3.88
C GLU A 46 2.24 9.14 -4.74
N GLU A 47 0.99 8.69 -4.74
CA GLU A 47 -0.06 9.24 -5.59
C GLU A 47 -1.41 9.11 -4.89
N ILE A 48 -2.35 10.00 -5.20
CA ILE A 48 -3.76 9.86 -4.85
C ILE A 48 -4.55 9.93 -6.14
N ASP A 49 -5.37 8.92 -6.41
CA ASP A 49 -6.13 8.85 -7.65
C ASP A 49 -7.33 9.80 -7.66
N LYS A 50 -8.03 9.83 -8.80
CA LYS A 50 -9.23 10.65 -9.00
C LYS A 50 -10.41 10.28 -8.08
N TYR A 51 -10.37 9.12 -7.42
CA TYR A 51 -11.38 8.68 -6.46
C TYR A 51 -10.97 9.03 -5.02
N GLY A 52 -9.77 9.58 -4.81
CA GLY A 52 -9.25 9.94 -3.50
C GLY A 52 -8.59 8.79 -2.76
N GLN A 53 -8.29 7.68 -3.45
CA GLN A 53 -7.57 6.56 -2.85
C GLN A 53 -6.07 6.83 -2.91
N PRO A 54 -5.35 6.74 -1.79
CA PRO A 54 -3.89 6.83 -1.77
C PRO A 54 -3.25 5.53 -2.25
N TRP A 55 -2.24 5.70 -3.08
CA TRP A 55 -1.46 4.63 -3.68
C TRP A 55 -0.08 4.56 -3.03
N VAL A 56 0.27 3.34 -2.62
CA VAL A 56 1.60 3.01 -2.11
C VAL A 56 2.24 1.98 -3.01
N ARG A 57 3.56 2.07 -3.16
CA ARG A 57 4.33 1.13 -3.97
C ARG A 57 5.35 0.43 -3.09
N LYS A 58 5.47 -0.88 -3.27
CA LYS A 58 6.63 -1.64 -2.81
C LYS A 58 7.28 -2.33 -3.99
N SER A 59 8.61 -2.37 -3.95
CA SER A 59 9.42 -3.09 -4.94
C SER A 59 10.25 -4.14 -4.23
N TRP A 60 10.19 -5.37 -4.73
CA TRP A 60 10.97 -6.51 -4.26
C TRP A 60 12.04 -6.84 -5.31
N PRO A 61 13.32 -6.95 -4.91
CA PRO A 61 14.35 -7.42 -5.80
C PRO A 61 14.14 -8.91 -6.08
N ASN A 62 13.99 -9.29 -7.36
CA ASN A 62 14.01 -10.68 -7.79
C ASN A 62 15.34 -10.97 -8.48
N GLU A 63 16.33 -11.36 -7.67
CA GLU A 63 17.68 -11.68 -8.12
C GLU A 63 17.72 -12.91 -9.05
N ALA A 64 16.74 -13.81 -8.94
CA ALA A 64 16.67 -15.03 -9.75
C ALA A 64 16.31 -14.74 -11.21
N GLU A 65 15.44 -13.75 -11.47
CA GLU A 65 15.06 -13.32 -12.82
C GLU A 65 15.83 -12.08 -13.32
N GLY A 66 16.64 -11.46 -12.45
CA GLY A 66 17.30 -10.18 -12.74
C GLY A 66 16.31 -9.03 -12.96
N ARG A 67 15.13 -9.11 -12.34
CA ARG A 67 14.04 -8.12 -12.45
C ARG A 67 13.62 -7.64 -11.06
N CYS A 68 13.02 -6.46 -10.99
CA CYS A 68 12.34 -6.00 -9.77
C CYS A 68 10.85 -6.20 -9.96
N HIS A 69 10.21 -6.92 -9.03
CA HIS A 69 8.76 -6.96 -8.95
C HIS A 69 8.31 -5.72 -8.18
N SER A 70 7.38 -4.95 -8.73
CA SER A 70 6.84 -3.78 -8.04
C SER A 70 5.33 -3.83 -8.06
N HIS A 71 4.71 -3.79 -6.89
CA HIS A 71 3.25 -3.68 -6.76
C HIS A 71 2.89 -2.31 -6.23
N SER A 72 1.88 -1.73 -6.87
CA SER A 72 1.21 -0.53 -6.39
C SER A 72 -0.16 -0.94 -5.88
N VAL A 73 -0.49 -0.54 -4.66
CA VAL A 73 -1.73 -0.90 -3.98
C VAL A 73 -2.47 0.37 -3.61
N ALA A 74 -3.73 0.46 -4.03
CA ALA A 74 -4.65 1.49 -3.58
C ALA A 74 -5.20 1.08 -2.20
N LEU A 75 -5.08 1.96 -1.22
CA LEU A 75 -5.48 1.69 0.16
C LEU A 75 -6.84 2.33 0.46
N GLU A 76 -7.74 1.55 1.03
CA GLU A 76 -8.96 2.09 1.63
C GLU A 76 -8.67 2.73 3.00
N PRO A 77 -9.51 3.68 3.46
CA PRO A 77 -9.33 4.33 4.76
C PRO A 77 -9.12 3.36 5.93
N HIS A 78 -9.86 2.25 5.98
CA HIS A 78 -9.76 1.26 7.06
C HIS A 78 -8.50 0.38 6.97
N GLU A 79 -7.78 0.40 5.85
CA GLU A 79 -6.62 -0.43 5.59
C GLU A 79 -5.32 0.22 6.02
N MET A 80 -5.36 1.49 6.43
CA MET A 80 -4.19 2.28 6.75
C MET A 80 -4.38 3.15 7.99
N ALA A 81 -3.26 3.43 8.65
CA ALA A 81 -3.16 4.42 9.72
C ALA A 81 -2.02 5.40 9.41
N VAL A 82 -2.28 6.70 9.57
CA VAL A 82 -1.25 7.72 9.37
C VAL A 82 -0.21 7.64 10.49
N VAL A 83 1.06 7.56 10.11
CA VAL A 83 2.22 7.56 11.00
C VAL A 83 2.85 8.94 11.05
N GLN A 84 2.94 9.61 9.90
CA GLN A 84 3.50 10.94 9.78
C GLN A 84 2.82 11.69 8.64
N ASN A 85 2.34 12.91 8.91
CA ASN A 85 1.76 13.77 7.88
C ASN A 85 2.83 14.27 6.91
N SER A 86 2.42 14.58 5.67
CA SER A 86 3.18 15.44 4.78
C SER A 86 3.47 16.77 5.47
N ALA A 87 4.74 17.20 5.44
CA ALA A 87 5.21 18.45 6.03
C ALA A 87 4.88 19.67 5.16
#